data_AF-A0A973AGX5-F1
#
_entry.id   AF-A0A973AGX5-F1
#
_cell.length_a   1.000
_cell.length_b   1.000
_cell.length_c   1.000
_cell.angle_alpha   90.00
_cell.angle_beta   90.00
_cell.angle_gamma   90.00
#
_symmetry.space_group_name_H-M   'P 1'
#
loop_
_entity.id
_entity.type
_entity.pdbx_description
1 polymer ?
#
loop_
_entity_poly.entity_id
_entity_poly.type
_entity_poly.pdbx_seq_one_letter_code
_entity_poly.pdbx_strand_id
1 'polypeptide(L)'
;CSPKRVPVQLEFLPTWHGQPLQCDDADTRLTDLRFFVSEVSFIDSTGLQHELAITTDDRWQQEGVALIDLENGEMACLNGSRDVNFSVSGAVKSAEIVGLRFTIGVPFDLNHADPLTAQAPLNDPSMHWHWRSGYKFLRAGVATATDSFWIHLGSTGCEGTVRNITGCRFPNRVLVEFSEFSPNVDQVEIDLSALFRDVDLDDSVRDDCSSGPAESSCTEPFAALGLKFNDSTVRTPQRVFRVRP
;
A
#
# COMPACT_ATOMS: atom_id res chain seq x y z
N CYS A 1 -16.83 -3.15 -32.76
CA CYS A 1 -16.83 -4.06 -31.60
C CYS A 1 -15.97 -3.46 -30.51
N SER A 2 -16.51 -3.24 -29.31
CA SER A 2 -15.68 -2.83 -28.18
C SER A 2 -14.66 -3.93 -27.86
N PRO A 3 -13.41 -3.61 -27.50
CA PRO A 3 -12.43 -4.62 -27.16
C PRO A 3 -12.94 -5.46 -25.99
N LYS A 4 -12.84 -6.79 -26.12
CA LYS A 4 -13.23 -7.74 -25.09
C LYS A 4 -12.43 -7.45 -23.82
N ARG A 5 -13.11 -7.31 -22.68
CA ARG A 5 -12.48 -7.22 -21.37
C ARG A 5 -12.54 -8.57 -20.67
N VAL A 6 -11.50 -8.90 -19.92
CA VAL A 6 -11.39 -10.12 -19.12
C VAL A 6 -11.35 -9.74 -17.64
N PRO A 7 -12.08 -10.46 -16.77
CA PRO A 7 -12.02 -10.23 -15.34
C PRO A 7 -10.63 -10.62 -14.80
N VAL A 8 -10.14 -9.82 -13.86
CA VAL A 8 -8.88 -10.06 -13.16
C VAL A 8 -9.07 -9.78 -11.67
N GLN A 9 -8.48 -10.64 -10.86
CA GLN A 9 -8.29 -10.46 -9.43
C GLN A 9 -6.79 -10.39 -9.16
N LEU A 10 -6.36 -9.28 -8.56
CA LEU A 10 -4.99 -9.08 -8.12
C LEU A 10 -4.95 -9.35 -6.61
N GLU A 11 -4.34 -10.46 -6.20
CA GLU A 11 -4.28 -10.88 -4.80
C GLU A 11 -2.99 -10.43 -4.13
N PHE A 12 -3.08 -10.13 -2.83
CA PHE A 12 -1.97 -9.68 -1.99
C PHE A 12 -1.83 -10.60 -0.77
N LEU A 13 -0.58 -10.89 -0.39
CA LEU A 13 -0.27 -11.77 0.74
C LEU A 13 0.82 -11.14 1.62
N PRO A 14 0.60 -11.01 2.94
CA PRO A 14 1.64 -10.60 3.88
C PRO A 14 2.65 -11.71 4.12
N THR A 15 3.94 -11.39 4.12
CA THR A 15 4.99 -12.35 4.48
C THR A 15 6.09 -11.79 5.38
N TRP A 16 6.75 -12.72 6.05
CA TRP A 16 7.99 -12.52 6.78
C TRP A 16 8.97 -13.62 6.36
N HIS A 17 10.11 -13.26 5.78
CA HIS A 17 11.08 -14.21 5.22
C HIS A 17 10.46 -15.24 4.25
N GLY A 18 9.49 -14.80 3.43
CA GLY A 18 8.78 -15.61 2.43
C GLY A 18 7.68 -16.53 2.98
N GLN A 19 7.50 -16.60 4.30
CA GLN A 19 6.39 -17.32 4.92
C GLN A 19 5.21 -16.37 5.16
N PRO A 20 3.95 -16.84 5.01
CA PRO A 20 2.79 -16.04 5.37
C PRO A 20 2.90 -15.50 6.80
N LEU A 21 2.58 -14.23 6.98
CA LEU A 21 2.63 -13.54 8.27
C LEU A 21 1.20 -13.20 8.73
N GLN A 22 0.86 -13.56 9.96
CA GLN A 22 -0.48 -13.39 10.53
C GLN A 22 -0.44 -12.67 11.88
N CYS A 23 -1.61 -12.26 12.34
CA CYS A 23 -1.79 -11.51 13.59
C CYS A 23 -1.54 -12.37 14.85
N ASP A 24 -1.60 -13.69 14.73
CA ASP A 24 -1.49 -14.66 15.83
C ASP A 24 -0.21 -15.51 15.80
N ASP A 25 0.73 -15.18 14.92
CA ASP A 25 2.03 -15.86 14.84
C ASP A 25 2.79 -15.83 16.17
N ALA A 26 3.63 -16.84 16.43
CA ALA A 26 4.29 -16.98 17.73
C ALA A 26 5.47 -16.01 17.92
N ASP A 27 6.31 -15.87 16.89
CA ASP A 27 7.60 -15.18 16.98
C ASP A 27 7.47 -13.70 16.58
N THR A 28 7.26 -13.45 15.29
CA THR A 28 6.97 -12.13 14.73
C THR A 28 5.53 -12.09 14.28
N ARG A 29 4.79 -11.08 14.72
CA ARG A 29 3.34 -10.93 14.50
C ARG A 29 3.07 -9.73 13.63
N LEU A 30 2.11 -9.86 12.72
CA LEU A 30 1.50 -8.71 12.06
C LEU A 30 0.74 -7.88 13.10
N THR A 31 0.92 -6.56 13.11
CA THR A 31 0.15 -5.66 13.99
C THR A 31 -0.83 -4.77 13.24
N ASP A 32 -0.51 -4.44 12.00
CA ASP A 32 -1.40 -3.76 11.05
C ASP A 32 -0.82 -3.97 9.66
N LEU A 33 -1.66 -4.20 8.65
CA LEU A 33 -1.24 -4.08 7.27
C LEU A 33 -2.41 -3.71 6.37
N ARG A 34 -2.47 -2.41 6.08
CA ARG A 34 -3.49 -1.81 5.24
C ARG A 34 -2.86 -0.82 4.28
N PHE A 35 -3.27 -0.85 3.02
CA PHE A 35 -2.76 0.08 2.02
C PHE A 35 -3.72 0.34 0.88
N PHE A 36 -3.61 1.54 0.31
CA PHE A 36 -4.34 1.90 -0.90
C PHE A 36 -3.57 1.51 -2.14
N VAL A 37 -4.24 0.83 -3.07
CA VAL A 37 -3.75 0.51 -4.40
C VAL A 37 -4.51 1.38 -5.41
N SER A 38 -3.78 2.05 -6.29
CA SER A 38 -4.35 2.86 -7.39
C SER A 38 -3.53 2.74 -8.67
N GLU A 39 -4.05 3.28 -9.78
CA GLU A 39 -3.36 3.32 -11.09
C GLU A 39 -2.90 1.94 -11.57
N VAL A 40 -3.69 0.90 -11.31
CA VAL A 40 -3.38 -0.48 -11.68
C VAL A 40 -3.42 -0.64 -13.20
N SER A 41 -2.33 -1.10 -13.79
CA SER A 41 -2.19 -1.36 -15.22
C SER A 41 -1.41 -2.65 -15.48
N PHE A 42 -1.89 -3.44 -16.43
CA PHE A 42 -1.17 -4.61 -16.92
C PHE A 42 -0.35 -4.27 -18.15
N ILE A 43 0.83 -4.86 -18.29
CA ILE A 43 1.75 -4.63 -19.41
C ILE A 43 1.65 -5.84 -20.33
N ASP A 44 1.40 -5.61 -21.61
CA ASP A 44 1.38 -6.68 -22.61
C ASP A 44 2.77 -7.00 -23.19
N SER A 45 2.87 -8.07 -23.97
CA SER A 45 4.12 -8.51 -24.62
C SER A 45 4.73 -7.47 -25.59
N THR A 46 4.00 -6.42 -25.96
CA THR A 46 4.50 -5.28 -26.77
C THR A 46 4.98 -4.10 -25.92
N GLY A 47 4.79 -4.16 -24.60
CA GLY A 47 5.08 -3.09 -23.65
C GLY A 47 3.96 -2.06 -23.48
N LEU A 48 2.77 -2.30 -24.06
CA LEU A 48 1.63 -1.40 -23.92
C LEU A 48 0.94 -1.63 -22.57
N GLN A 49 0.60 -0.53 -21.89
CA GLN A 49 -0.14 -0.55 -20.64
C GLN A 49 -1.65 -0.59 -20.88
N HIS A 50 -2.31 -1.52 -20.21
CA HIS A 50 -3.76 -1.69 -20.17
C HIS A 50 -4.24 -1.44 -18.75
N GLU A 51 -4.85 -0.28 -18.53
CA GLU A 51 -5.45 0.06 -17.25
C GLU A 51 -6.52 -0.96 -16.83
N LEU A 52 -6.46 -1.37 -15.57
CA LEU A 52 -7.49 -2.17 -14.94
C LEU A 52 -8.69 -1.28 -14.64
N ALA A 53 -9.83 -1.57 -15.24
CA ALA A 53 -11.08 -0.98 -14.79
C ALA A 53 -11.50 -1.66 -13.49
N ILE A 54 -11.11 -1.06 -12.36
CA ILE A 54 -11.47 -1.51 -11.02
C ILE A 54 -12.99 -1.57 -10.89
N THR A 55 -13.49 -2.69 -10.40
CA THR A 55 -14.92 -2.88 -10.13
C THR A 55 -15.33 -2.03 -8.93
N THR A 56 -16.46 -1.36 -8.96
CA THR A 56 -16.98 -0.68 -7.75
C THR A 56 -17.75 -1.68 -6.89
N ASP A 57 -17.45 -1.73 -5.60
CA ASP A 57 -18.15 -2.58 -4.62
C ASP A 57 -18.72 -1.79 -3.41
N ASP A 58 -18.63 -0.47 -3.46
CA ASP A 58 -19.08 0.48 -2.43
C ASP A 58 -18.48 0.23 -1.03
N ARG A 59 -17.36 -0.51 -0.96
CA ARG A 59 -16.73 -0.91 0.30
C ARG A 59 -15.21 -0.87 0.26
N TRP A 60 -14.60 -1.74 -0.54
CA TRP A 60 -13.14 -1.89 -0.59
C TRP A 60 -12.56 -1.16 -1.77
N GLN A 61 -13.34 -0.91 -2.81
CA GLN A 61 -12.82 -0.35 -4.05
C GLN A 61 -13.86 0.47 -4.81
N GLN A 62 -13.47 1.70 -5.15
CA GLN A 62 -14.23 2.58 -6.03
C GLN A 62 -13.32 3.68 -6.61
N GLU A 63 -13.79 4.35 -7.67
CA GLU A 63 -13.08 5.51 -8.27
C GLU A 63 -11.60 5.24 -8.60
N GLY A 64 -11.27 4.01 -8.97
CA GLY A 64 -9.89 3.62 -9.32
C GLY A 64 -8.94 3.44 -8.12
N VAL A 65 -9.48 3.40 -6.89
CA VAL A 65 -8.73 3.15 -5.65
C VAL A 65 -9.32 1.94 -4.94
N ALA A 66 -8.46 1.06 -4.45
CA ALA A 66 -8.82 -0.06 -3.59
C ALA A 66 -8.06 0.01 -2.26
N LEU A 67 -8.71 -0.33 -1.16
CA LEU A 67 -8.07 -0.58 0.14
C LEU A 67 -7.86 -2.08 0.31
N ILE A 68 -6.60 -2.47 0.38
CA ILE A 68 -6.19 -3.79 0.83
C ILE A 68 -6.09 -3.76 2.34
N ASP A 69 -6.73 -4.75 2.98
CA ASP A 69 -6.72 -4.97 4.43
C ASP A 69 -6.35 -6.43 4.71
N LEU A 70 -5.14 -6.63 5.23
CA LEU A 70 -4.53 -7.93 5.50
C LEU A 70 -4.39 -8.21 7.00
N GLU A 71 -4.84 -7.28 7.85
CA GLU A 71 -4.97 -7.50 9.28
C GLU A 71 -6.41 -7.90 9.62
N ASN A 72 -6.61 -8.82 10.54
CA ASN A 72 -7.92 -9.43 10.80
C ASN A 72 -8.58 -8.97 12.11
N GLY A 73 -8.07 -7.92 12.75
CA GLY A 73 -8.61 -7.44 14.01
C GLY A 73 -8.38 -8.38 15.21
N GLU A 74 -7.61 -9.46 15.06
CA GLU A 74 -7.38 -10.46 16.11
C GLU A 74 -5.98 -10.35 16.70
N MET A 75 -5.79 -10.82 17.94
CA MET A 75 -4.48 -10.97 18.58
C MET A 75 -3.58 -9.71 18.49
N ALA A 76 -2.48 -9.73 17.73
CA ALA A 76 -1.62 -8.55 17.61
C ALA A 76 -2.26 -7.41 16.79
N CYS A 77 -3.31 -7.71 16.03
CA CYS A 77 -4.09 -6.77 15.22
C CYS A 77 -5.36 -6.25 15.95
N LEU A 78 -5.47 -6.38 17.28
CA LEU A 78 -6.67 -6.02 18.06
C LEU A 78 -7.26 -4.61 17.82
N ASN A 79 -6.46 -3.66 17.33
CA ASN A 79 -6.90 -2.29 17.02
C ASN A 79 -7.34 -2.10 15.56
N GLY A 80 -7.44 -3.19 14.81
CA GLY A 80 -7.76 -3.22 13.41
C GLY A 80 -9.21 -3.58 13.11
N SER A 81 -9.42 -4.23 11.97
CA SER A 81 -10.71 -4.50 11.37
C SER A 81 -10.93 -6.01 11.20
N ARG A 82 -12.13 -6.51 11.52
CA ARG A 82 -12.41 -7.95 11.42
C ARG A 82 -12.56 -8.45 9.99
N ASP A 83 -13.03 -7.57 9.12
CA ASP A 83 -13.28 -7.93 7.74
C ASP A 83 -12.03 -7.60 6.93
N VAL A 84 -11.48 -8.59 6.23
CA VAL A 84 -10.27 -8.42 5.41
C VAL A 84 -10.63 -8.17 3.95
N ASN A 85 -9.70 -7.54 3.22
CA ASN A 85 -9.69 -7.53 1.76
C ASN A 85 -8.29 -7.76 1.23
N PHE A 86 -8.04 -8.95 0.70
CA PHE A 86 -6.75 -9.35 0.17
C PHE A 86 -6.62 -9.15 -1.35
N SER A 87 -7.57 -8.50 -2.01
CA SER A 87 -7.53 -8.39 -3.48
C SER A 87 -8.09 -7.10 -4.06
N VAL A 88 -7.66 -6.79 -5.28
CA VAL A 88 -8.31 -5.81 -6.16
C VAL A 88 -8.97 -6.54 -7.31
N SER A 89 -10.28 -6.34 -7.47
CA SER A 89 -11.06 -6.91 -8.56
C SER A 89 -11.29 -5.90 -9.69
N GLY A 90 -11.25 -6.34 -10.94
CA GLY A 90 -11.55 -5.46 -12.06
C GLY A 90 -11.62 -6.19 -13.39
N ALA A 91 -11.63 -5.44 -14.47
CA ALA A 91 -11.52 -5.99 -15.82
C ALA A 91 -10.53 -5.20 -16.67
N VAL A 92 -9.64 -5.92 -17.37
CA VAL A 92 -8.64 -5.34 -18.29
C VAL A 92 -8.97 -5.73 -19.72
N LYS A 93 -8.50 -4.96 -20.71
CA LYS A 93 -8.59 -5.36 -22.11
C LYS A 93 -7.86 -6.69 -22.33
N SER A 94 -8.47 -7.58 -23.12
CA SER A 94 -7.86 -8.85 -23.49
C SER A 94 -6.57 -8.60 -24.26
N ALA A 95 -5.44 -9.05 -23.71
CA ALA A 95 -4.11 -8.98 -24.28
C ALA A 95 -3.25 -10.11 -23.71
N GLU A 96 -2.09 -10.37 -24.33
CA GLU A 96 -1.07 -11.26 -23.76
C GLU A 96 -0.31 -10.49 -22.68
N ILE A 97 -0.77 -10.61 -21.43
CA ILE A 97 -0.19 -9.91 -20.29
C ILE A 97 1.09 -10.61 -19.85
N VAL A 98 2.14 -9.82 -19.64
CA VAL A 98 3.44 -10.28 -19.15
C VAL A 98 3.92 -9.50 -17.94
N GLY A 99 3.31 -8.37 -17.59
CA GLY A 99 3.76 -7.54 -16.47
C GLY A 99 2.61 -6.82 -15.77
N LEU A 100 2.94 -6.22 -14.64
CA LEU A 100 2.01 -5.52 -13.77
C LEU A 100 2.66 -4.23 -13.26
N ARG A 101 1.87 -3.17 -13.17
CA ARG A 101 2.24 -1.90 -12.59
C ARG A 101 1.10 -1.37 -11.73
N PHE A 102 1.40 -0.85 -10.56
CA PHE A 102 0.42 -0.15 -9.72
C PHE A 102 1.13 0.82 -8.78
N THR A 103 0.34 1.67 -8.13
CA THR A 103 0.83 2.63 -7.14
C THR A 103 0.27 2.29 -5.76
N ILE A 104 1.13 2.27 -4.74
CA ILE A 104 0.68 2.38 -3.35
C ILE A 104 0.49 3.86 -3.03
N GLY A 105 -0.77 4.20 -2.77
CA GLY A 105 -1.23 5.53 -2.40
C GLY A 105 -2.47 5.97 -3.15
N VAL A 106 -2.97 7.14 -2.76
CA VAL A 106 -4.21 7.72 -3.28
C VAL A 106 -3.86 8.78 -4.33
N PRO A 107 -4.56 8.84 -5.49
CA PRO A 107 -4.41 9.93 -6.46
C PRO A 107 -4.61 11.30 -5.79
N PHE A 108 -3.86 12.32 -6.22
CA PHE A 108 -3.78 13.61 -5.50
C PHE A 108 -5.15 14.25 -5.25
N ASP A 109 -6.01 14.29 -6.26
CA ASP A 109 -7.35 14.90 -6.16
C ASP A 109 -8.23 14.18 -5.13
N LEU A 110 -8.17 12.84 -5.09
CA LEU A 110 -8.88 12.03 -4.10
C LEU A 110 -8.24 12.14 -2.71
N ASN A 111 -6.91 12.25 -2.65
CA ASN A 111 -6.18 12.32 -1.39
C ASN A 111 -6.53 13.57 -0.58
N HIS A 112 -6.82 14.69 -1.26
CA HIS A 112 -7.08 15.99 -0.64
C HIS A 112 -8.51 16.49 -0.84
N ALA A 113 -9.40 15.63 -1.33
CA ALA A 113 -10.84 15.88 -1.39
C ALA A 113 -11.42 16.11 0.02
N ASP A 114 -12.67 16.59 0.10
CA ASP A 114 -13.34 16.82 1.37
C ASP A 114 -13.56 15.50 2.14
N PRO A 115 -12.88 15.29 3.28
CA PRO A 115 -13.00 14.04 4.02
C PRO A 115 -14.40 13.86 4.62
N LEU A 116 -15.20 14.92 4.76
CA LEU A 116 -16.58 14.81 5.26
C LEU A 116 -17.55 14.19 4.25
N THR A 117 -17.16 14.16 2.97
CA THR A 117 -17.94 13.55 1.89
C THR A 117 -17.24 12.32 1.32
N ALA A 118 -16.13 11.89 1.92
CA ALA A 118 -15.41 10.70 1.49
C ALA A 118 -16.33 9.49 1.57
N GLN A 119 -16.31 8.69 0.52
CA GLN A 119 -16.99 7.41 0.42
C GLN A 119 -15.96 6.29 0.55
N ALA A 120 -16.43 5.06 0.75
CA ALA A 120 -15.56 3.90 0.85
C ALA A 120 -14.73 3.74 -0.43
N PRO A 121 -13.45 3.34 -0.38
CA PRO A 121 -12.71 2.94 0.82
C PRO A 121 -12.06 4.12 1.57
N LEU A 122 -12.21 5.35 1.08
CA LEU A 122 -11.61 6.55 1.67
C LEU A 122 -12.37 7.08 2.90
N ASN A 123 -13.47 6.47 3.30
CA ASN A 123 -14.21 6.83 4.50
C ASN A 123 -13.75 6.10 5.77
N ASP A 124 -12.68 5.29 5.70
CA ASP A 124 -12.07 4.67 6.87
C ASP A 124 -11.29 5.73 7.71
N PRO A 125 -11.76 6.08 8.92
CA PRO A 125 -11.11 7.11 9.74
C PRO A 125 -9.73 6.70 10.23
N SER A 126 -9.43 5.40 10.29
CA SER A 126 -8.13 4.88 10.71
C SER A 126 -7.07 5.02 9.62
N MET A 127 -7.50 5.07 8.36
CA MET A 127 -6.66 5.32 7.18
C MET A 127 -6.60 6.82 6.81
N HIS A 128 -7.53 7.63 7.29
CA HIS A 128 -7.44 9.09 7.14
C HIS A 128 -6.36 9.70 8.05
N TRP A 129 -5.68 10.73 7.55
CA TRP A 129 -4.56 11.41 8.20
C TRP A 129 -4.84 12.89 8.39
N HIS A 130 -5.72 13.21 9.35
CA HIS A 130 -6.27 14.56 9.57
C HIS A 130 -5.23 15.68 9.57
N TRP A 131 -4.15 15.56 10.35
CA TRP A 131 -3.14 16.62 10.45
C TRP A 131 -2.24 16.76 9.21
N ARG A 132 -2.28 15.78 8.30
CA ARG A 132 -1.65 15.87 6.97
C ARG A 132 -2.62 16.24 5.87
N SER A 133 -3.89 16.48 6.21
CA SER A 133 -4.95 16.82 5.25
C SER A 133 -5.06 15.82 4.10
N GLY A 134 -4.91 14.52 4.37
CA GLY A 134 -5.05 13.46 3.37
C GLY A 134 -5.06 12.07 4.00
N TYR A 135 -4.54 11.06 3.31
CA TYR A 135 -4.61 9.65 3.75
C TYR A 135 -3.24 9.04 4.06
N LYS A 136 -3.25 8.02 4.93
CA LYS A 136 -2.17 7.06 5.08
C LYS A 136 -2.26 6.10 3.90
N PHE A 137 -1.28 6.12 3.02
CA PHE A 137 -1.17 5.24 1.85
C PHE A 137 -0.84 3.81 2.22
N LEU A 138 -0.04 3.65 3.28
CA LEU A 138 0.34 2.37 3.87
C LEU A 138 0.37 2.54 5.39
N ARG A 139 -0.27 1.61 6.09
CA ARG A 139 -0.03 1.30 7.49
C ARG A 139 0.53 -0.11 7.52
N ALA A 140 1.72 -0.27 8.07
CA ALA A 140 2.35 -1.58 8.20
C ALA A 140 3.04 -1.65 9.56
N GLY A 141 2.93 -2.76 10.25
CA GLY A 141 3.59 -2.96 11.52
C GLY A 141 3.82 -4.42 11.85
N VAL A 142 4.87 -4.64 12.64
CA VAL A 142 5.21 -5.94 13.21
C VAL A 142 5.54 -5.81 14.69
N ALA A 143 5.36 -6.90 15.43
CA ALA A 143 5.82 -7.00 16.81
C ALA A 143 6.52 -8.35 17.05
N THR A 144 7.59 -8.31 17.83
CA THR A 144 8.25 -9.49 18.38
C THR A 144 7.78 -9.73 19.81
N ALA A 145 8.43 -10.62 20.57
CA ALA A 145 8.13 -10.80 21.98
C ALA A 145 8.49 -9.57 22.83
N THR A 146 9.52 -8.83 22.44
CA THR A 146 10.11 -7.72 23.22
C THR A 146 9.98 -6.36 22.55
N ASP A 147 9.67 -6.34 21.25
CA ASP A 147 9.76 -5.14 20.43
C ASP A 147 8.60 -4.97 19.44
N SER A 148 8.50 -3.79 18.82
CA SER A 148 7.56 -3.52 17.74
C SER A 148 7.98 -2.31 16.94
N PHE A 149 7.73 -2.35 15.63
CA PHE A 149 7.86 -1.19 14.77
C PHE A 149 6.64 -1.06 13.87
N TRP A 150 6.23 0.17 13.59
CA TRP A 150 5.20 0.46 12.59
C TRP A 150 5.54 1.69 11.76
N ILE A 151 4.99 1.73 10.54
CA ILE A 151 5.11 2.85 9.61
C ILE A 151 3.73 3.29 9.13
N HIS A 152 3.54 4.60 9.10
CA HIS A 152 2.52 5.28 8.32
C HIS A 152 3.19 6.05 7.17
N LEU A 153 2.88 5.66 5.94
CA LEU A 153 3.30 6.36 4.73
C LEU A 153 2.15 7.24 4.23
N GLY A 154 2.45 8.44 3.72
CA GLY A 154 1.47 9.32 3.08
C GLY A 154 2.12 10.59 2.58
N SER A 155 1.39 11.43 1.84
CA SER A 155 1.93 12.70 1.37
C SER A 155 2.30 13.63 2.53
N THR A 156 3.45 14.29 2.44
CA THR A 156 3.96 15.22 3.46
C THR A 156 4.45 16.53 2.84
N GLY A 157 4.54 17.58 3.68
CA GLY A 157 4.89 18.92 3.22
C GLY A 157 3.84 19.50 2.26
N CYS A 158 2.56 19.28 2.56
CA CYS A 158 1.44 19.76 1.76
C CYS A 158 1.14 21.24 2.01
N GLU A 159 0.86 21.97 0.95
CA GLU A 159 0.61 23.42 0.94
C GLU A 159 -0.86 23.70 0.65
N GLY A 160 -1.45 24.62 1.42
CA GLY A 160 -2.85 25.02 1.30
C GLY A 160 -3.67 24.73 2.56
N THR A 161 -4.98 24.85 2.44
CA THR A 161 -5.93 24.50 3.50
C THR A 161 -6.61 23.18 3.18
N VAL A 162 -7.21 22.51 4.17
CA VAL A 162 -8.09 21.35 3.92
C VAL A 162 -9.10 21.72 2.83
N ARG A 163 -9.32 20.82 1.87
CA ARG A 163 -10.11 21.00 0.63
C ARG A 163 -9.51 21.88 -0.46
N ASN A 164 -8.36 22.51 -0.22
CA ASN A 164 -7.66 23.37 -1.18
C ASN A 164 -6.14 23.19 -1.06
N ILE A 165 -5.71 21.93 -1.00
CA ILE A 165 -4.28 21.57 -1.05
C ILE A 165 -3.85 21.65 -2.52
N THR A 166 -2.83 22.45 -2.79
CA THR A 166 -2.36 22.73 -4.16
C THR A 166 -1.16 21.88 -4.56
N GLY A 167 -0.49 21.25 -3.58
CA GLY A 167 0.61 20.35 -3.81
C GLY A 167 1.21 19.84 -2.50
N CYS A 168 2.00 18.78 -2.61
CA CYS A 168 2.82 18.28 -1.49
C CYS A 168 4.26 18.17 -1.95
N ARG A 169 5.18 18.71 -1.14
CA ARG A 169 6.62 18.63 -1.41
C ARG A 169 7.09 17.18 -1.54
N PHE A 170 6.49 16.28 -0.76
CA PHE A 170 6.78 14.85 -0.77
C PHE A 170 5.48 14.08 -1.01
N PRO A 171 5.18 13.73 -2.27
CA PRO A 171 3.97 12.97 -2.57
C PRO A 171 3.97 11.58 -1.92
N ASN A 172 5.15 10.95 -1.78
CA ASN A 172 5.36 9.63 -1.15
C ASN A 172 4.49 8.49 -1.72
N ARG A 173 4.23 8.54 -3.04
CA ARG A 173 3.53 7.48 -3.79
C ARG A 173 4.55 6.45 -4.28
N VAL A 174 4.39 5.19 -3.87
CA VAL A 174 5.31 4.09 -4.22
C VAL A 174 4.87 3.48 -5.53
N LEU A 175 5.74 3.46 -6.52
CA LEU A 175 5.50 2.78 -7.78
C LEU A 175 6.00 1.33 -7.65
N VAL A 176 5.12 0.38 -7.92
CA VAL A 176 5.45 -1.04 -8.02
C VAL A 176 5.31 -1.46 -9.47
N GLU A 177 6.35 -2.12 -10.00
CA GLU A 177 6.38 -2.59 -11.38
C GLU A 177 7.07 -3.96 -11.44
N PHE A 178 6.44 -4.90 -12.14
CA PHE A 178 6.92 -6.25 -12.39
C PHE A 178 6.95 -6.49 -13.90
N SER A 179 8.10 -6.92 -14.43
CA SER A 179 8.26 -7.27 -15.84
C SER A 179 7.76 -8.67 -16.19
N GLU A 180 7.47 -9.48 -15.17
CA GLU A 180 6.97 -10.86 -15.26
C GLU A 180 5.80 -11.01 -14.28
N PHE A 181 4.57 -11.07 -14.78
CA PHE A 181 3.35 -11.26 -13.99
C PHE A 181 2.21 -11.86 -14.82
N SER A 182 1.61 -12.92 -14.31
CA SER A 182 0.48 -13.64 -14.88
C SER A 182 -0.80 -13.36 -14.07
N PRO A 183 -1.77 -12.58 -14.57
CA PRO A 183 -3.00 -12.27 -13.84
C PRO A 183 -3.82 -13.53 -13.56
N ASN A 184 -4.44 -13.59 -12.37
CA ASN A 184 -5.21 -14.73 -11.86
C ASN A 184 -4.39 -16.03 -11.65
N VAL A 185 -3.06 -15.95 -11.70
CA VAL A 185 -2.14 -17.05 -11.38
C VAL A 185 -1.19 -16.59 -10.29
N ASP A 186 -0.46 -15.51 -10.57
CA ASP A 186 0.51 -14.95 -9.65
C ASP A 186 -0.20 -14.05 -8.62
N GLN A 187 0.34 -14.04 -7.41
CA GLN A 187 -0.01 -13.13 -6.32
C GLN A 187 1.08 -12.07 -6.12
N VAL A 188 0.73 -10.99 -5.43
CA VAL A 188 1.69 -9.98 -4.97
C VAL A 188 1.98 -10.19 -3.50
N GLU A 189 3.16 -10.70 -3.20
CA GLU A 189 3.67 -10.77 -1.85
C GLU A 189 4.14 -9.38 -1.39
N ILE A 190 3.81 -9.03 -0.16
CA ILE A 190 4.42 -7.88 0.54
C ILE A 190 5.28 -8.42 1.68
N ASP A 191 6.61 -8.30 1.52
CA ASP A 191 7.62 -8.84 2.42
C ASP A 191 7.96 -7.83 3.52
N LEU A 192 7.37 -8.02 4.69
CA LEU A 192 7.55 -7.17 5.88
C LEU A 192 8.97 -7.29 6.42
N SER A 193 9.65 -8.42 6.19
CA SER A 193 11.06 -8.58 6.55
C SER A 193 11.98 -7.75 5.64
N ALA A 194 11.58 -7.49 4.39
CA ALA A 194 12.30 -6.58 3.50
C ALA A 194 12.03 -5.10 3.80
N LEU A 195 10.82 -4.79 4.28
CA LEU A 195 10.43 -3.45 4.72
C LEU A 195 11.19 -3.04 5.99
N PHE A 196 11.28 -3.93 6.98
CA PHE A 196 11.90 -3.66 8.28
C PHE A 196 13.32 -4.24 8.43
N ARG A 197 13.95 -4.69 7.34
CA ARG A 197 15.29 -5.32 7.36
C ARG A 197 16.35 -4.51 8.10
N ASP A 198 16.29 -3.19 7.94
CA ASP A 198 17.30 -2.25 8.44
C ASP A 198 16.77 -1.49 9.69
N VAL A 199 15.71 -1.99 10.32
CA VAL A 199 15.18 -1.57 11.63
C VAL A 199 15.64 -2.61 12.67
N ASP A 200 16.14 -2.15 13.81
CA ASP A 200 16.46 -3.04 14.93
C ASP A 200 15.17 -3.41 15.66
N LEU A 201 14.83 -4.71 15.70
CA LEU A 201 13.65 -5.25 16.39
C LEU A 201 14.05 -6.10 17.62
N ASP A 202 15.31 -5.99 18.05
CA ASP A 202 15.89 -6.73 19.16
C ASP A 202 16.47 -5.80 20.26
N ASP A 203 16.33 -4.49 20.13
CA ASP A 203 16.82 -3.51 21.13
C ASP A 203 15.82 -3.24 22.27
N SER A 204 14.61 -3.81 22.16
CA SER A 204 13.49 -3.63 23.10
C SER A 204 12.97 -2.18 23.15
N VAL A 205 13.19 -1.42 22.08
CA VAL A 205 12.72 -0.04 21.92
C VAL A 205 11.63 -0.01 20.86
N ARG A 206 10.40 0.06 21.33
CA ARG A 206 9.24 0.26 20.45
C ARG A 206 9.36 1.61 19.75
N ASP A 207 9.57 1.58 18.44
CA ASP A 207 9.78 2.77 17.61
C ASP A 207 8.76 2.82 16.48
N ASP A 208 8.68 3.96 15.80
CA ASP A 208 7.75 4.17 14.70
C ASP A 208 8.25 5.14 13.65
N CYS A 209 7.65 5.04 12.47
CA CYS A 209 7.73 6.05 11.43
C CYS A 209 6.33 6.64 11.16
N SER A 210 6.12 7.87 11.65
CA SER A 210 4.94 8.70 11.38
C SER A 210 5.16 9.67 10.20
N SER A 211 6.21 9.47 9.42
CA SER A 211 6.66 10.33 8.31
C SER A 211 6.93 11.80 8.71
N GLY A 212 7.16 12.10 9.99
CA GLY A 212 7.37 13.46 10.50
C GLY A 212 8.65 14.10 9.95
N PRO A 213 8.76 15.44 9.90
CA PRO A 213 9.87 16.10 9.19
C PRO A 213 11.27 15.80 9.74
N ALA A 214 11.40 15.24 10.94
CA ALA A 214 12.68 14.93 11.58
C ALA A 214 12.68 13.55 12.26
N GLU A 215 11.99 12.57 11.69
CA GLU A 215 11.93 11.19 12.21
C GLU A 215 12.96 10.31 11.50
N SER A 216 14.14 10.13 12.10
CA SER A 216 15.22 9.33 11.49
C SER A 216 14.83 7.87 11.27
N SER A 217 13.95 7.33 12.12
CA SER A 217 13.35 5.99 12.03
C SER A 217 12.64 5.73 10.69
N CYS A 218 12.22 6.79 9.97
CA CYS A 218 11.60 6.68 8.65
C CYS A 218 12.60 6.43 7.51
N THR A 219 13.89 6.68 7.72
CA THR A 219 14.89 6.68 6.63
C THR A 219 14.93 5.32 5.92
N GLU A 220 15.09 4.25 6.69
CA GLU A 220 15.29 2.91 6.14
C GLU A 220 14.00 2.30 5.56
N PRO A 221 12.83 2.37 6.24
CA PRO A 221 11.58 1.90 5.66
C PRO A 221 11.19 2.64 4.37
N PHE A 222 11.45 3.96 4.27
CA PHE A 222 11.23 4.70 3.02
C PHE A 222 12.14 4.18 1.89
N ALA A 223 13.41 3.94 2.18
CA ALA A 223 14.35 3.39 1.22
C ALA A 223 13.93 1.99 0.72
N ALA A 224 13.38 1.15 1.61
CA ALA A 224 12.81 -0.14 1.24
C ALA A 224 11.65 -0.01 0.23
N LEU A 225 10.84 1.03 0.41
CA LEU A 225 9.71 1.39 -0.46
C LEU A 225 10.15 2.16 -1.73
N GLY A 226 11.44 2.28 -2.00
CA GLY A 226 11.95 2.96 -3.20
C GLY A 226 11.84 4.49 -3.15
N LEU A 227 11.63 5.06 -1.96
CA LEU A 227 11.53 6.49 -1.71
C LEU A 227 12.74 6.97 -0.91
N LYS A 228 13.07 8.26 -1.01
CA LYS A 228 14.02 8.90 -0.09
C LYS A 228 13.27 9.80 0.87
N PHE A 229 13.48 9.56 2.16
CA PHE A 229 12.83 10.35 3.20
C PHE A 229 13.17 11.84 3.08
N ASN A 230 12.15 12.70 3.06
CA ASN A 230 12.26 14.15 2.85
C ASN A 230 12.99 14.57 1.56
N ASP A 231 12.98 13.72 0.52
CA ASP A 231 13.53 14.05 -0.80
C ASP A 231 12.75 13.33 -1.91
N SER A 232 11.85 14.03 -2.58
CA SER A 232 11.01 13.47 -3.64
C SER A 232 11.71 13.36 -4.99
N THR A 233 12.96 13.82 -5.11
CA THR A 233 13.74 13.78 -6.35
C THR A 233 14.43 12.43 -6.58
N VAL A 234 14.59 11.65 -5.52
CA VAL A 234 15.23 10.34 -5.56
C VAL A 234 14.17 9.25 -5.50
N ARG A 235 14.17 8.39 -6.52
CA ARG A 235 13.38 7.17 -6.58
C ARG A 235 14.27 6.01 -6.98
N THR A 236 14.13 4.91 -6.28
CA THR A 236 14.78 3.64 -6.61
C THR A 236 13.71 2.56 -6.73
N PRO A 237 14.00 1.42 -7.36
CA PRO A 237 13.13 0.26 -7.26
C PRO A 237 12.89 -0.10 -5.79
N GLN A 238 11.62 -0.29 -5.44
CA GLN A 238 11.22 -0.81 -4.13
C GLN A 238 11.60 -2.31 -4.03
N ARG A 239 11.76 -2.84 -2.81
CA ARG A 239 12.15 -4.26 -2.56
C ARG A 239 11.15 -5.07 -1.73
N VAL A 240 10.03 -4.44 -1.35
CA VAL A 240 9.00 -4.90 -0.42
C VAL A 240 7.94 -5.75 -1.14
N PHE A 241 7.44 -5.28 -2.27
CA PHE A 241 6.48 -6.01 -3.10
C PHE A 241 7.20 -6.93 -4.09
N ARG A 242 6.77 -8.19 -4.18
CA ARG A 242 7.34 -9.22 -5.06
C ARG A 242 6.24 -10.06 -5.70
N VAL A 243 6.57 -10.67 -6.83
CA VAL A 243 5.71 -11.66 -7.48
C VAL A 243 5.86 -13.00 -6.77
N ARG A 244 4.72 -13.63 -6.46
CA ARG A 244 4.62 -14.96 -5.90
C ARG A 244 3.83 -15.84 -6.89
N PRO A 245 4.50 -16.72 -7.64
CA PRO A 245 3.85 -17.62 -8.59
C PRO A 245 2.94 -18.67 -7.94
#